data_AF-A0A6P6K9F2-F1
#
_entry.id   AF-A0A6P6K9F2-F1
#
_cell.length_a   1.000
_cell.length_b   1.000
_cell.length_c   1.000
_cell.angle_alpha   90.00
_cell.angle_beta   90.00
_cell.angle_gamma   90.00
#
_symmetry.space_group_name_H-M   'P 1'
#
loop_
_entity.id
_entity.type
_entity.pdbx_description
1 polymer ?
#
loop_
_entity_poly.entity_id
_entity_poly.type
_entity_poly.pdbx_seq_one_letter_code
_entity_poly.pdbx_strand_id
1 'polypeptide(L)'
;MAQLLAQEEKEKTTALKDLLSRIDLDELMKKDEPPLNFPETLDEFEYAFNEHGQLRHIHTGEPFVFNYKEDLHRWNQKRYEALGEVMLMMIIF
;
A
#
# COMPACT_ATOMS: atom_id res chain seq x y z
N MET A 1 -19.58 46.46 -5.60
CA MET A 1 -19.86 45.32 -4.69
C MET A 1 -19.47 43.99 -5.33
N ALA A 2 -19.98 43.61 -6.51
CA ALA A 2 -19.71 42.30 -7.13
C ALA A 2 -18.23 42.05 -7.55
N GLN A 3 -17.53 43.06 -8.05
CA GLN A 3 -16.12 42.92 -8.45
C GLN A 3 -15.15 42.73 -7.26
N LEU A 4 -15.46 43.32 -6.09
CA LEU A 4 -14.66 43.17 -4.88
C LEU A 4 -14.78 41.75 -4.30
N LEU A 5 -16.00 41.19 -4.30
CA LEU A 5 -16.25 39.81 -3.86
C LEU A 5 -15.56 38.78 -4.77
N ALA A 6 -15.57 39.01 -6.09
CA ALA A 6 -14.88 38.15 -7.05
C ALA A 6 -13.34 38.22 -6.91
N GLN A 7 -12.81 39.40 -6.58
CA GLN A 7 -11.38 39.58 -6.30
C GLN A 7 -10.98 38.86 -5.01
N GLU A 8 -11.79 38.99 -3.96
CA GLU A 8 -11.57 38.36 -2.66
C GLU A 8 -11.65 36.81 -2.75
N GLU A 9 -12.57 36.27 -3.54
CA GLU A 9 -12.61 34.83 -3.83
C GLU A 9 -11.39 34.34 -4.62
N LYS A 10 -10.94 35.13 -5.60
CA LYS A 10 -9.74 34.81 -6.38
C LYS A 10 -8.48 34.81 -5.50
N GLU A 11 -8.37 35.74 -4.57
CA GLU A 11 -7.27 35.80 -3.60
C GLU A 11 -7.32 34.63 -2.62
N LYS A 12 -8.51 34.29 -2.08
CA LYS A 12 -8.69 33.12 -1.20
C LYS A 12 -8.34 31.81 -1.89
N THR A 13 -8.78 31.62 -3.13
CA THR A 13 -8.48 30.41 -3.92
C THR A 13 -7.00 30.31 -4.29
N THR A 14 -6.33 31.44 -4.55
CA THR A 14 -4.88 31.47 -4.82
C THR A 14 -4.08 31.15 -3.56
N ALA A 15 -4.45 31.73 -2.42
CA ALA A 15 -3.83 31.43 -1.13
C ALA A 15 -4.01 29.95 -0.73
N LEU A 16 -5.20 29.38 -0.97
CA LEU A 16 -5.46 27.97 -0.71
C LEU A 16 -4.58 27.05 -1.58
N LYS A 17 -4.44 27.36 -2.87
CA LYS A 17 -3.57 26.60 -3.79
C LYS A 17 -2.09 26.69 -3.40
N ASP A 18 -1.64 27.87 -2.98
CA ASP A 18 -0.27 28.09 -2.49
C ASP A 18 -0.01 27.29 -1.20
N LEU A 19 -0.95 27.29 -0.25
CA LEU A 19 -0.86 26.46 0.95
C LEU A 19 -0.84 24.96 0.64
N LEU A 20 -1.71 24.48 -0.27
CA LEU A 20 -1.75 23.07 -0.68
C LEU A 20 -0.46 22.66 -1.41
N SER A 21 0.14 23.54 -2.21
CA SER A 21 1.41 23.26 -2.89
C SER A 21 2.63 23.16 -1.97
N ARG A 22 2.52 23.70 -0.74
CA ARG A 22 3.57 23.62 0.29
C ARG A 22 3.45 22.37 1.16
N ILE A 23 2.35 21.65 1.06
CA ILE A 23 2.16 20.38 1.74
C ILE A 23 2.80 19.30 0.88
N ASP A 24 3.81 18.63 1.42
CA ASP A 24 4.37 17.43 0.80
C ASP A 24 3.36 16.27 1.01
N LEU A 25 2.57 16.00 -0.04
CA LEU A 25 1.60 14.91 -0.03
C LEU A 25 2.29 13.55 0.18
N ASP A 26 3.53 13.37 -0.29
CA ASP A 26 4.27 12.12 -0.12
C ASP A 26 4.66 11.93 1.36
N GLU A 27 5.02 13.00 2.08
CA GLU A 27 5.26 12.94 3.52
C GLU A 27 3.99 12.66 4.34
N LEU A 28 2.83 13.19 3.92
CA LEU A 28 1.55 12.86 4.55
C LEU A 28 1.16 11.40 4.29
N MET A 29 1.27 10.93 3.05
CA MET A 29 0.97 9.54 2.69
C MET A 29 1.91 8.54 3.40
N LYS A 30 3.18 8.89 3.61
CA LYS A 30 4.14 8.06 4.37
C LYS A 30 3.74 7.85 5.83
N LYS A 31 2.99 8.76 6.45
CA LYS A 31 2.55 8.61 7.85
C LYS A 31 1.43 7.59 8.02
N ASP A 32 0.66 7.36 6.96
CA ASP A 32 -0.45 6.39 6.94
C ASP A 32 -0.06 5.05 6.31
N GLU A 33 1.19 4.91 5.83
CA GLU A 33 1.69 3.61 5.34
C GLU A 33 1.72 2.58 6.48
N PRO A 34 1.13 1.38 6.29
CA PRO A 34 1.20 0.33 7.30
C PRO A 34 2.66 -0.09 7.56
N PRO A 35 2.96 -0.57 8.78
CA PRO A 35 4.31 -1.00 9.10
C PRO A 35 4.77 -2.11 8.16
N LEU A 36 6.06 -2.07 7.81
CA LEU A 36 6.72 -3.10 7.01
C LEU A 36 7.17 -4.29 7.86
N ASN A 37 6.28 -4.78 8.72
CA ASN A 37 6.48 -6.01 9.45
C ASN A 37 5.64 -7.07 8.76
N PHE A 38 6.30 -8.04 8.16
CA PHE A 38 5.67 -9.14 7.44
C PHE A 38 5.86 -10.43 8.22
N PRO A 39 4.95 -11.40 8.06
CA PRO A 39 5.10 -12.71 8.67
C PRO A 39 6.38 -13.45 8.23
N GLU A 40 6.81 -14.43 9.02
CA GLU A 40 8.03 -15.21 8.76
C GLU A 40 7.74 -16.63 8.27
N THR A 41 6.46 -17.04 8.25
CA THR A 41 6.05 -18.37 7.80
C THR A 41 4.87 -18.31 6.85
N LEU A 42 4.73 -19.32 5.98
CA LEU A 42 3.66 -19.37 4.98
C LEU A 42 2.27 -19.41 5.63
N ASP A 43 2.15 -20.12 6.75
CA ASP A 43 0.92 -20.24 7.53
C ASP A 43 0.48 -18.88 8.11
N GLU A 44 1.41 -18.08 8.64
CA GLU A 44 1.12 -16.73 9.14
C GLU A 44 0.80 -15.73 8.01
N PHE A 45 1.29 -15.99 6.79
CA PHE A 45 0.83 -15.29 5.60
C PHE A 45 -0.61 -15.67 5.20
N GLU A 46 -1.19 -16.68 5.85
CA GLU A 46 -2.48 -17.30 5.52
C GLU A 46 -2.46 -18.00 4.17
N TYR A 47 -1.31 -18.55 3.75
CA TYR A 47 -1.18 -19.33 2.52
C TYR A 47 -0.64 -20.73 2.78
N ALA A 48 -1.03 -21.67 1.91
CA ALA A 48 -0.47 -23.00 1.84
C ALA A 48 -0.44 -23.47 0.39
N PHE A 49 0.38 -24.48 0.10
CA PHE A 49 0.29 -25.19 -1.16
C PHE A 49 -0.84 -26.20 -1.12
N ASN A 50 -1.71 -26.18 -2.14
CA ASN A 50 -2.71 -27.23 -2.31
C ASN A 50 -2.09 -28.52 -2.90
N GLU A 51 -2.92 -29.56 -3.07
CA GLU A 51 -2.51 -30.85 -3.64
C GLU A 51 -1.94 -30.75 -5.07
N HIS A 52 -2.19 -29.64 -5.77
CA HIS A 52 -1.68 -29.36 -7.10
C HIS A 52 -0.41 -28.51 -7.09
N GLY A 53 0.17 -28.23 -5.92
CA GLY A 53 1.36 -27.39 -5.77
C GLY A 53 1.11 -25.90 -6.04
N GLN A 54 -0.15 -25.43 -5.96
CA GLN A 54 -0.50 -24.03 -6.14
C GLN A 54 -0.56 -23.31 -4.79
N LEU A 55 0.03 -22.12 -4.70
CA LEU A 55 -0.07 -21.28 -3.51
C LEU A 55 -1.47 -20.67 -3.40
N ARG A 56 -2.18 -21.02 -2.32
CA ARG A 56 -3.60 -20.71 -2.10
C ARG A 56 -3.80 -20.15 -0.70
N HIS A 57 -4.69 -19.19 -0.58
CA HIS A 57 -5.10 -18.70 0.74
C HIS A 57 -5.77 -19.82 1.54
N ILE A 58 -5.38 -20.03 2.80
CA ILE A 58 -5.85 -21.16 3.62
C ILE A 58 -7.36 -21.11 3.87
N HIS A 59 -7.92 -19.92 4.07
CA HIS A 59 -9.34 -19.73 4.37
C HIS A 59 -10.23 -19.58 3.12
N THR A 60 -9.79 -18.85 2.08
CA THR A 60 -10.64 -18.56 0.90
C THR A 60 -10.34 -19.44 -0.30
N GLY A 61 -9.17 -20.09 -0.35
CA GLY A 61 -8.70 -20.84 -1.52
C GLY A 61 -8.32 -19.97 -2.72
N GLU A 62 -8.31 -18.65 -2.55
CA GLU A 62 -7.96 -17.72 -3.62
C GLU A 62 -6.47 -17.81 -3.96
N PRO A 63 -6.10 -17.58 -5.24
CA PRO A 63 -4.69 -17.50 -5.62
C PRO A 63 -4.01 -16.29 -4.98
N PHE A 64 -2.68 -16.33 -4.90
CA PHE A 64 -1.91 -15.21 -4.38
C PHE A 64 -2.12 -13.92 -5.20
N VAL A 65 -2.38 -12.81 -4.49
CA VAL A 65 -2.59 -11.48 -5.08
C VAL A 65 -1.37 -10.60 -4.83
N PHE A 66 -0.79 -10.08 -5.92
CA PHE A 66 0.35 -9.15 -5.87
C PHE A 66 -0.07 -7.75 -5.41
N ASN A 67 -1.20 -7.24 -5.90
CA ASN A 67 -1.74 -5.94 -5.50
C ASN A 67 -2.68 -6.09 -4.30
N TYR A 68 -2.14 -6.50 -3.15
CA TYR A 68 -2.94 -6.79 -1.95
C TYR A 68 -3.61 -5.52 -1.37
N LYS A 69 -2.92 -4.37 -1.45
CA LYS A 69 -3.45 -3.05 -1.09
C LYS A 69 -3.36 -2.11 -2.29
N GLU A 70 -4.50 -1.67 -2.83
CA GLU A 70 -4.61 -1.04 -4.14
C GLU A 70 -3.64 0.14 -4.37
N ASP A 71 -3.48 1.00 -3.37
CA ASP A 71 -2.66 2.23 -3.48
C ASP A 71 -1.28 2.13 -2.79
N LEU A 72 -0.92 0.95 -2.27
CA LEU A 72 0.29 0.78 -1.46
C LEU A 72 1.30 -0.11 -2.18
N HIS A 73 1.76 0.36 -3.34
CA HIS A 73 2.72 -0.38 -4.19
C HIS A 73 4.01 -0.74 -3.46
N ARG A 74 4.58 0.20 -2.68
CA ARG A 74 5.79 -0.03 -1.89
C ARG A 74 5.59 -1.13 -0.85
N TRP A 75 4.45 -1.11 -0.15
CA TRP A 75 4.12 -2.10 0.85
C TRP A 75 3.88 -3.47 0.21
N ASN A 76 3.13 -3.53 -0.90
CA ASN A 76 2.87 -4.76 -1.65
C ASN A 76 4.16 -5.39 -2.18
N GLN A 77 5.09 -4.56 -2.67
CA GLN A 77 6.42 -5.03 -3.09
C GLN A 77 7.15 -5.66 -1.91
N LYS A 78 7.20 -5.00 -0.76
CA LYS A 78 7.88 -5.52 0.43
C LYS A 78 7.22 -6.79 0.97
N ARG A 79 5.89 -6.90 0.90
CA ARG A 79 5.15 -8.13 1.21
C ARG A 79 5.58 -9.29 0.30
N TYR A 80 5.75 -9.02 -0.98
CA TYR A 80 6.19 -10.02 -1.96
C TYR A 80 7.63 -10.46 -1.72
N GLU A 81 8.54 -9.53 -1.39
CA GLU A 81 9.92 -9.84 -1.01
C GLU A 81 9.95 -10.77 0.22
N ALA A 82 9.22 -10.44 1.28
CA ALA A 82 9.15 -11.25 2.49
C ALA A 82 8.60 -12.67 2.21
N LEU A 83 7.52 -12.78 1.42
CA LEU A 83 7.01 -14.09 1.01
C LEU A 83 8.06 -14.90 0.22
N GLY A 84 8.82 -14.23 -0.66
CA GLY A 84 9.90 -14.87 -1.43
C GLY A 84 11.02 -15.42 -0.54
N GLU A 85 11.39 -14.69 0.52
CA GLU A 85 12.37 -15.17 1.51
C GLU A 85 11.86 -16.41 2.25
N VAL A 86 10.60 -16.42 2.70
CA VAL A 86 9.96 -17.60 3.32
C VAL A 86 10.00 -18.80 2.38
N MET A 87 9.65 -18.60 1.11
CA MET A 87 9.63 -19.66 0.10
C MET A 87 11.03 -20.19 -0.19
N LEU A 88 12.03 -19.31 -0.27
CA LEU A 88 13.43 -19.71 -0.45
C LEU A 88 13.90 -20.54 0.74
N MET A 89 13.58 -20.13 1.97
CA MET A 89 13.91 -20.88 3.18
C MET A 89 13.27 -22.27 3.16
N MET A 90 12.06 -22.44 2.63
CA MET A 90 11.41 -23.77 2.53
C MET A 90 12.08 -24.71 1.53
N ILE A 91 12.66 -24.20 0.45
CA ILE A 91 13.21 -25.04 -0.64
C ILE A 91 14.62 -25.55 -0.32
N ILE A 92 15.34 -24.89 0.58
CA ILE A 92 16.76 -25.18 0.88
C ILE A 92 16.97 -26.21 2.02
N PHE A 93 15.92 -26.88 2.50
CA PHE A 93 15.98 -27.98 3.49
C PHE A 93 15.40 -29.27 2.91
#